data_AF-A0A7R9MTW7-F1
#
_entry.id   AF-A0A7R9MTW7-F1
#
_cell.length_a   1.000
_cell.length_b   1.000
_cell.length_c   1.000
_cell.angle_alpha   90.00
_cell.angle_beta   90.00
_cell.angle_gamma   90.00
#
_symmetry.space_group_name_H-M   'P 1'
#
loop_
_entity.id
_entity.type
_entity.pdbx_description
1 polymer ?
#
loop_
_entity_poly.entity_id
_entity_poly.type
_entity_poly.pdbx_seq_one_letter_code
_entity_poly.pdbx_strand_id
1 'polypeptide(L)'
;GDRILEVNGINVEGATHKQVVDLIKSGGDKLTLTVISVTPREAEKLEPNDETSTYSYLDYSEKRSLPISIPDYNYIERNADKYVVFNIYMAGRHLCSRRYKEYVNLNTNLKKEFPDFQFPKLPGKWPFSLSDQQLD
;
A
#
# COMPACT_ATOMS: atom_id res chain seq x y z
N GLY A 1 -22.40 -6.37 -0.48
CA GLY A 1 -23.45 -6.28 0.54
C GLY A 1 -24.59 -5.45 -0.02
N ASP A 2 -25.70 -5.30 0.69
CA ASP A 2 -26.82 -4.49 0.22
C ASP A 2 -26.72 -3.05 0.77
N ARG A 3 -27.04 -2.06 -0.07
CA ARG A 3 -27.05 -0.65 0.30
C ARG A 3 -28.49 -0.17 0.44
N ILE A 4 -28.80 0.52 1.53
CA ILE A 4 -30.12 1.09 1.81
C ILE A 4 -30.27 2.40 1.03
N LEU A 5 -31.29 2.48 0.19
CA LEU A 5 -31.70 3.69 -0.52
C LEU A 5 -32.80 4.43 0.23
N GLU A 6 -33.73 3.69 0.84
CA GLU A 6 -34.86 4.28 1.55
C GLU A 6 -35.16 3.55 2.86
N VAL A 7 -35.57 4.32 3.87
CA VAL A 7 -36.10 3.82 5.14
C VAL A 7 -37.55 4.30 5.27
N ASN A 8 -38.50 3.37 5.32
CA ASN A 8 -39.93 3.64 5.39
C ASN A 8 -40.43 4.60 4.28
N GLY A 9 -39.89 4.46 3.07
CA GLY A 9 -40.22 5.29 1.91
C GLY A 9 -39.56 6.67 1.89
N ILE A 10 -38.63 6.94 2.82
CA ILE A 10 -37.85 8.18 2.86
C ILE A 10 -36.45 7.88 2.32
N ASN A 11 -36.03 8.58 1.27
CA ASN A 11 -34.68 8.49 0.71
C ASN A 11 -33.64 8.91 1.76
N VAL A 12 -32.61 8.09 1.94
CA VAL A 12 -31.52 8.28 2.91
C VAL A 12 -30.16 8.56 2.27
N GLU A 13 -30.12 8.84 0.96
CA GLU A 13 -28.90 9.25 0.27
C GLU A 13 -28.34 10.54 0.89
N GLY A 14 -27.06 10.52 1.27
CA GLY A 14 -26.39 11.63 1.95
C GLY A 14 -26.83 11.87 3.41
N ALA A 15 -27.77 11.07 3.94
CA ALA A 15 -28.15 11.18 5.35
C ALA A 15 -27.03 10.69 6.26
N THR A 16 -26.85 11.38 7.38
CA THR A 16 -25.92 10.94 8.42
C THR A 16 -26.40 9.64 9.05
N HIS A 17 -25.47 8.84 9.57
CA HIS A 17 -25.81 7.59 10.28
C HIS A 17 -26.87 7.82 11.38
N LYS A 18 -26.76 8.93 12.12
CA LYS A 18 -27.73 9.31 13.15
C LYS A 18 -29.14 9.50 12.58
N GLN A 19 -29.27 10.24 11.48
CA GLN A 19 -30.57 10.47 10.83
C GLN A 19 -31.20 9.17 10.34
N VAL A 20 -30.39 8.27 9.75
CA VAL A 20 -30.87 6.95 9.31
C VAL A 20 -31.35 6.11 10.49
N VAL A 21 -30.60 6.09 11.60
CA VAL A 21 -30.99 5.39 12.83
C VAL A 21 -32.30 5.94 13.40
N ASP A 22 -32.48 7.26 13.39
CA ASP A 22 -33.71 7.89 13.89
C ASP A 22 -34.93 7.53 13.02
N LEU A 23 -34.77 7.46 11.70
CA LEU A 23 -35.82 7.01 10.76
C LEU A 23 -36.19 5.53 10.94
N ILE A 24 -35.21 4.68 11.28
CA ILE A 24 -35.49 3.27 11.60
C ILE A 24 -36.28 3.17 12.90
N LYS A 25 -35.88 3.92 13.94
CA LYS A 25 -36.54 3.91 15.25
C LYS A 25 -37.95 4.48 15.22
N SER A 26 -38.23 5.44 14.34
CA SER A 26 -39.57 6.03 14.22
C SER A 26 -40.60 5.11 13.57
N GLY A 27 -40.17 4.03 12.89
CA GLY A 27 -41.04 3.07 12.21
C GLY A 27 -41.85 2.13 13.14
N GLY A 28 -41.59 2.15 14.45
CA GLY A 28 -42.32 1.31 15.41
C GLY A 28 -42.01 -0.18 15.22
N ASP A 29 -43.04 -0.98 15.02
CA ASP A 29 -43.00 -2.45 14.92
C ASP A 29 -42.76 -2.97 13.49
N LYS A 30 -42.80 -2.11 12.46
CA LYS A 30 -42.55 -2.50 11.07
C LYS A 30 -41.53 -1.58 10.39
N LEU A 31 -40.56 -2.18 9.70
CA LEU A 31 -39.53 -1.49 8.92
C LEU A 31 -39.62 -1.91 7.45
N THR A 32 -39.69 -0.93 6.54
CA THR A 32 -39.60 -1.16 5.09
C THR A 32 -38.32 -0.54 4.56
N LEU A 33 -37.50 -1.34 3.86
CA LEU A 33 -36.24 -0.88 3.27
C LEU A 33 -36.26 -1.09 1.76
N THR A 34 -35.91 -0.05 1.02
CA THR A 34 -35.55 -0.18 -0.40
C THR A 34 -34.04 -0.31 -0.48
N VAL A 35 -33.55 -1.43 -1.02
CA VAL A 35 -32.12 -1.72 -1.10
C VAL A 35 -31.67 -2.04 -2.53
N ILE A 36 -30.40 -1.83 -2.81
CA ILE A 36 -29.73 -2.36 -4.01
C ILE A 36 -28.62 -3.32 -3.59
N SER A 37 -28.51 -4.43 -4.31
CA SER A 37 -27.35 -5.30 -4.17
C SER A 37 -26.21 -4.72 -4.97
N VAL A 38 -25.10 -4.45 -4.28
CA VAL A 38 -23.89 -3.94 -4.90
C VAL A 38 -22.79 -5.00 -4.80
N THR A 39 -22.06 -5.16 -5.91
CA THR A 39 -20.83 -5.94 -5.88
C THR A 39 -19.83 -5.27 -4.91
N PRO A 40 -18.87 -6.00 -4.32
CA PRO A 40 -17.87 -5.41 -3.43
C PRO A 40 -17.18 -4.18 -4.05
N ARG A 41 -16.86 -4.27 -5.34
CA ARG A 41 -16.24 -3.20 -6.13
C ARG A 41 -17.13 -1.97 -6.35
N GLU A 42 -18.45 -2.14 -6.40
CA GLU A 42 -19.39 -1.03 -6.52
C GLU A 42 -19.70 -0.40 -5.16
N ALA A 43 -19.72 -1.20 -4.09
CA ALA A 43 -19.89 -0.71 -2.73
C ALA A 43 -18.78 0.30 -2.34
N GLU A 44 -17.54 0.02 -2.73
CA GLU A 44 -16.39 0.92 -2.52
C GLU A 44 -16.56 2.30 -3.19
N LYS A 45 -17.27 2.37 -4.33
CA LYS A 45 -17.49 3.63 -5.06
C LYS A 45 -18.58 4.51 -4.45
N LEU A 46 -19.38 3.97 -3.53
CA LEU A 46 -20.56 4.62 -2.96
C LEU A 46 -20.32 5.07 -1.50
N GLU A 47 -19.11 4.90 -0.98
CA GLU A 47 -18.68 5.47 0.30
C GLU A 47 -18.64 7.01 0.17
N PRO A 48 -19.26 7.78 1.09
CA PRO A 48 -19.31 9.23 1.00
C PRO A 48 -17.89 9.81 1.00
N ASN A 49 -17.60 10.50 -0.10
CA ASN A 49 -16.34 11.13 -0.46
C ASN A 49 -16.02 12.29 0.51
N ASP A 50 -15.28 12.03 1.59
CA ASP A 50 -14.47 13.06 2.22
C ASP A 50 -13.42 13.48 1.17
N GLU A 51 -13.34 14.77 0.84
CA GLU A 51 -12.68 15.36 -0.36
C GLU A 51 -11.15 15.13 -0.49
N THR A 52 -10.59 14.10 0.16
CA THR A 52 -9.16 13.75 0.11
C THR A 52 -8.88 12.40 -0.57
N SER A 53 -9.91 11.64 -0.95
CA SER A 53 -9.79 10.21 -1.29
C SER A 53 -9.67 9.86 -2.79
N THR A 54 -9.06 10.73 -3.60
CA THR A 54 -8.74 10.42 -5.02
C THR A 54 -7.67 9.32 -5.16
N TYR A 55 -6.97 8.96 -4.08
CA TYR A 55 -6.16 7.74 -4.04
C TYR A 55 -7.01 6.61 -3.48
N SER A 56 -7.75 5.97 -4.38
CA SER A 56 -8.13 4.55 -4.27
C SER A 56 -7.14 3.81 -3.38
N TYR A 57 -7.64 3.28 -2.25
CA TYR A 57 -6.91 2.46 -1.29
C TYR A 57 -6.27 1.29 -2.04
N LEU A 58 -5.05 1.48 -2.53
CA LEU A 58 -4.33 0.45 -3.27
C LEU A 58 -4.12 -0.71 -2.31
N ASP A 59 -4.74 -1.84 -2.62
CA ASP A 59 -4.68 -3.04 -1.81
C ASP A 59 -3.29 -3.68 -1.94
N TYR A 60 -2.36 -3.25 -1.07
CA TYR A 60 -1.03 -3.85 -0.91
C TYR A 60 -1.04 -5.10 -0.02
N SER A 61 -2.21 -5.74 0.18
CA SER A 61 -2.29 -6.98 0.94
C SER A 61 -1.68 -8.17 0.20
N GLU A 62 -1.45 -8.07 -1.11
CA GLU A 62 -0.83 -9.17 -1.86
C GLU A 62 0.58 -9.48 -1.32
N LYS A 63 0.72 -10.65 -0.68
CA LYS A 63 1.97 -11.16 -0.09
C LYS A 63 2.71 -12.13 -1.02
N ARG A 64 2.42 -12.12 -2.32
CA ARG A 64 3.04 -13.07 -3.24
C ARG A 64 4.54 -12.78 -3.30
N SER A 65 5.36 -13.79 -2.97
CA SER A 65 6.80 -13.67 -3.07
C SER A 65 7.21 -13.57 -4.53
N LEU A 66 8.06 -12.60 -4.84
CA LEU A 66 8.77 -12.55 -6.12
C LEU A 66 10.08 -13.30 -5.98
N PRO A 67 10.54 -14.05 -7.00
CA PRO A 67 11.81 -14.78 -6.96
C PRO A 67 12.99 -13.83 -7.16
N ILE A 68 13.10 -12.82 -6.30
CA ILE A 68 14.19 -11.84 -6.27
C ILE A 68 15.29 -12.30 -5.30
N SER A 69 16.54 -12.17 -5.71
CA SER A 69 17.69 -12.57 -4.90
C SER A 69 18.86 -11.61 -5.10
N ILE A 70 19.72 -11.53 -4.08
CA ILE A 70 20.98 -10.78 -4.11
C ILE A 70 22.08 -11.76 -3.66
N PRO A 71 22.54 -12.66 -4.55
CA PRO A 71 23.43 -13.76 -4.18
C PRO A 71 24.91 -13.34 -4.08
N ASP A 72 25.29 -12.22 -4.69
CA ASP A 72 26.68 -11.83 -4.80
C ASP A 72 26.87 -10.30 -4.93
N TYR A 73 28.12 -9.86 -4.81
CA TYR A 73 28.53 -8.47 -4.88
C TYR A 73 29.85 -8.31 -5.67
N ASN A 74 30.13 -7.10 -6.15
CA ASN A 74 31.41 -6.76 -6.79
C ASN A 74 32.00 -5.47 -6.24
N TYR A 75 33.32 -5.38 -6.29
CA TYR A 75 34.05 -4.12 -6.09
C TYR A 75 34.16 -3.38 -7.41
N ILE A 76 33.70 -2.13 -7.41
CA ILE A 76 33.86 -1.21 -8.52
C ILE A 76 34.89 -0.15 -8.13
N GLU A 77 35.86 0.06 -9.00
CA GLU A 77 36.84 1.13 -8.89
C GLU A 77 36.65 2.08 -10.08
N ARG A 78 36.30 3.34 -9.80
CA ARG A 78 36.11 4.37 -10.82
C ARG A 78 36.66 5.69 -10.29
N ASN A 79 37.58 6.32 -11.03
CA ASN A 79 38.15 7.63 -10.69
C ASN A 79 38.71 7.69 -9.25
N ALA A 80 39.42 6.65 -8.82
CA ALA A 80 39.95 6.46 -7.45
C ALA A 80 38.91 6.25 -6.32
N ASP A 81 37.61 6.21 -6.65
CA ASP A 81 36.57 5.77 -5.72
C ASP A 81 36.37 4.26 -5.84
N LYS A 82 36.59 3.54 -4.74
CA LYS A 82 36.27 2.12 -4.58
C LYS A 82 34.96 1.96 -3.81
N TYR A 83 34.01 1.22 -4.36
CA TYR A 83 32.75 0.91 -3.67
C TYR A 83 32.19 -0.45 -4.05
N VAL A 84 31.33 -0.99 -3.18
CA VAL A 84 30.64 -2.27 -3.40
C VAL A 84 29.32 -2.02 -4.14
N VAL A 85 29.04 -2.88 -5.12
CA VAL A 85 27.73 -3.02 -5.75
C VAL A 85 27.18 -4.41 -5.50
N PHE A 86 25.88 -4.50 -5.26
CA PHE A 86 25.16 -5.74 -5.04
C PHE A 86 24.43 -6.13 -6.32
N ASN A 87 24.54 -7.39 -6.74
CA ASN A 87 23.93 -7.87 -7.96
C ASN A 87 22.54 -8.42 -7.68
N ILE A 88 21.54 -7.84 -8.33
CA ILE A 88 20.13 -8.19 -8.14
C ILE A 88 19.71 -9.12 -9.27
N TYR A 89 19.10 -10.24 -8.92
CA TYR A 89 18.56 -11.21 -9.85
C TYR A 89 17.06 -11.40 -9.64
N MET A 90 16.34 -11.74 -10.71
CA MET A 90 14.96 -12.18 -10.65
C MET A 90 14.80 -13.47 -11.46
N ALA A 91 14.29 -14.52 -10.82
CA ALA A 91 14.20 -15.87 -11.40
C ALA A 91 15.54 -16.34 -12.02
N GLY A 92 16.65 -16.06 -11.31
CA GLY A 92 18.01 -16.41 -11.76
C GLY A 92 18.58 -15.53 -12.88
N ARG A 93 17.83 -14.53 -13.39
CA ARG A 93 18.32 -13.60 -14.42
C ARG A 93 18.84 -12.32 -13.78
N HIS A 94 20.05 -11.90 -14.16
CA HIS A 94 20.63 -10.64 -13.70
C HIS A 94 19.78 -9.46 -14.17
N LEU A 95 19.44 -8.57 -13.25
CA LEU A 95 18.67 -7.34 -13.53
C LEU A 95 19.56 -6.11 -13.52
N CYS A 96 20.32 -5.91 -12.44
CA CYS A 96 21.22 -4.78 -12.30
C CYS A 96 22.20 -4.95 -11.13
N SER A 97 23.18 -4.06 -11.07
CA SER A 97 24.16 -3.96 -9.98
C SER A 97 24.07 -2.56 -9.37
N ARG A 98 23.83 -2.46 -8.06
CA ARG A 98 23.59 -1.18 -7.38
C ARG A 98 24.35 -1.07 -6.06
N ARG A 99 24.88 0.10 -5.74
CA ARG A 99 25.52 0.36 -4.43
C ARG A 99 24.47 0.66 -3.38
N TYR A 100 24.79 0.41 -2.11
CA TYR A 100 23.87 0.61 -0.97
C TYR A 100 23.16 1.99 -0.97
N LYS A 101 23.89 3.08 -1.29
CA LYS A 101 23.33 4.44 -1.33
C LYS A 101 22.17 4.58 -2.33
N GLU A 102 22.18 3.83 -3.43
CA GLU A 102 21.08 3.86 -4.41
C GLU A 102 19.80 3.26 -3.84
N TYR A 103 19.88 2.20 -3.02
CA TYR A 103 18.72 1.64 -2.32
C TYR A 103 18.16 2.59 -1.26
N VAL A 104 19.02 3.35 -0.58
CA VAL A 104 18.58 4.39 0.37
C VAL A 104 17.79 5.49 -0.35
N ASN A 105 18.29 5.93 -1.49
CA ASN A 105 17.59 6.92 -2.32
C ASN A 105 16.25 6.37 -2.84
N LEU A 106 16.25 5.13 -3.34
CA LEU A 106 15.04 4.44 -3.79
C LEU A 106 14.01 4.33 -2.66
N ASN A 107 14.40 3.86 -1.48
CA ASN A 107 13.50 3.75 -0.32
C ASN A 107 12.95 5.11 0.12
N THR A 108 13.73 6.19 -0.02
CA THR A 108 13.28 7.55 0.27
C THR A 108 12.23 8.01 -0.73
N ASN A 109 12.43 7.73 -2.02
CA ASN A 109 11.44 8.03 -3.06
C ASN A 109 10.17 7.21 -2.87
N LEU A 110 10.28 5.90 -2.62
CA LEU A 110 9.14 5.03 -2.36
C LEU A 110 8.31 5.51 -1.15
N LYS A 111 8.94 5.93 -0.06
CA LYS A 111 8.23 6.51 1.10
C LYS A 111 7.50 7.81 0.80
N LYS A 112 7.97 8.59 -0.17
CA LYS A 112 7.30 9.82 -0.61
C LYS A 112 6.11 9.51 -1.52
N GLU A 113 6.29 8.57 -2.45
CA GLU A 113 5.26 8.15 -3.40
C GLU A 113 4.15 7.34 -2.72
N PHE A 114 4.48 6.57 -1.67
CA PHE A 114 3.56 5.69 -0.96
C PHE A 114 3.54 6.03 0.54
N PRO A 115 3.00 7.19 0.94
CA PRO A 115 3.06 7.67 2.33
C PRO A 115 2.29 6.77 3.31
N ASP A 116 1.25 6.09 2.84
CA ASP A 116 0.40 5.21 3.67
C ASP A 116 0.96 3.78 3.79
N PHE A 117 2.00 3.44 3.02
CA PHE A 117 2.60 2.11 3.05
C PHE A 117 3.69 2.01 4.12
N GLN A 118 3.57 1.01 5.00
CA GLN A 118 4.58 0.74 6.03
C GLN A 118 5.78 -0.04 5.47
N PHE A 119 6.79 0.70 4.99
CA PHE A 119 8.03 0.11 4.49
C PHE A 119 8.87 -0.55 5.60
N PRO A 120 9.49 -1.72 5.33
CA PRO A 120 10.48 -2.30 6.24
C PRO A 120 11.69 -1.37 6.40
N LYS A 121 12.39 -1.52 7.53
CA LYS A 121 13.66 -0.81 7.74
C LYS A 121 14.72 -1.40 6.82
N LEU A 122 15.47 -0.52 6.15
CA LEU A 122 16.66 -0.95 5.42
C LEU A 122 17.72 -1.48 6.39
N PRO A 123 18.59 -2.41 5.95
CA PRO A 123 19.78 -2.80 6.71
C PRO A 123 20.55 -1.54 7.12
N GLY A 124 21.02 -1.47 8.36
CA GLY A 124 21.68 -0.26 8.90
C GLY A 124 22.97 0.07 8.16
N LYS A 125 23.30 1.37 8.11
CA LYS A 125 24.64 1.81 7.74
C LYS A 125 25.58 1.49 8.89
N TRP A 126 26.60 0.70 8.64
CA TRP A 126 27.70 0.56 9.60
C TRP A 126 28.54 1.84 9.58
N PRO A 127 28.95 2.36 10.75
CA PRO A 127 29.73 3.59 10.85
C PRO A 127 31.18 3.43 10.35
N PHE A 128 31.58 2.21 10.00
CA PHE A 128 32.90 1.86 9.47
C PHE A 128 32.77 1.27 8.06
N SER A 129 33.83 1.35 7.27
CA SER A 129 33.92 0.58 6.02
C SER A 129 33.77 -0.90 6.34
N LEU A 130 32.83 -1.58 5.68
CA LEU A 130 32.66 -3.02 5.83
C LEU A 130 33.94 -3.73 5.37
N SER A 131 34.49 -4.60 6.21
CA SER A 131 35.59 -5.49 5.84
C SER A 131 35.08 -6.64 4.97
N ASP A 132 35.99 -7.33 4.27
CA ASP A 132 35.64 -8.51 3.46
C ASP A 132 34.90 -9.58 4.30
N GLN A 133 35.30 -9.79 5.56
CA GLN A 133 34.63 -10.70 6.50
C GLN A 133 33.21 -10.29 6.90
N GLN A 134 32.79 -9.05 6.64
CA GLN A 134 31.46 -8.56 6.95
C GLN A 134 30.53 -8.55 5.73
N LEU A 135 31.06 -8.89 4.55
CA LEU A 135 30.33 -9.01 3.30
C LEU A 135 30.07 -10.46 2.89
N ASP A 136 30.84 -11.41 3.44
CA ASP A 136 30.53 -12.85 3.51
C ASP A 136 29.47 -13.16 4.58
#